data_AF-A0A1M7SEG0-F1
#
_entry.id   AF-A0A1M7SEG0-F1
#
_cell.length_a   1.000
_cell.length_b   1.000
_cell.length_c   1.000
_cell.angle_alpha   90.00
_cell.angle_beta   90.00
_cell.angle_gamma   90.00
#
_symmetry.space_group_name_H-M   'P 1'
#
loop_
_entity.id
_entity.type
_entity.pdbx_description
1 polymer ?
#
loop_
_entity_poly.entity_id
_entity_poly.type
_entity_poly.pdbx_seq_one_letter_code
_entity_poly.pdbx_strand_id
1 'polypeptide(L)'
;MNSPPTRLILVYNADGGLLNAVKDAVWKVVRPTTYPCSLCALTYGWVSMHGRWRRFLARLPQGKVFHHSDDFLLAFPGHAVPLPAILLALGDAPPDVLVSAAELDALPDLAALIALVAARLELPDHP
;
A
#
# COMPACT_ATOMS: atom_id res chain seq x y z
N MET A 1 -0.54 30.01 -2.65
CA MET A 1 -0.75 29.25 -1.39
C MET A 1 -0.01 27.94 -1.58
N ASN A 2 1.11 27.72 -0.86
CA ASN A 2 1.86 26.48 -0.98
C ASN A 2 1.22 25.48 -0.01
N SER A 3 0.46 24.51 -0.54
CA SER A 3 -0.02 23.41 0.29
C SER A 3 1.17 22.63 0.85
N PRO A 4 1.12 22.15 2.10
CA PRO A 4 2.21 21.36 2.65
C PRO A 4 2.46 20.13 1.77
N PRO A 5 3.73 19.74 1.56
CA PRO A 5 4.05 18.59 0.72
C PRO A 5 3.37 17.35 1.32
N THR A 6 2.49 16.74 0.54
CA THR A 6 1.74 15.56 0.96
C THR A 6 2.42 14.31 0.40
N ARG A 7 2.63 13.30 1.24
CA ARG A 7 3.30 12.04 0.86
C ARG A 7 2.39 10.86 1.19
N LEU A 8 2.17 10.01 0.19
CA LEU A 8 1.51 8.73 0.35
C LEU A 8 2.58 7.67 0.64
N ILE A 9 2.49 7.07 1.82
CA ILE A 9 3.45 6.07 2.31
C ILE A 9 2.78 4.71 2.26
N LEU A 10 3.27 3.83 1.39
CA LEU A 10 2.77 2.47 1.26
C LEU A 10 3.69 1.52 2.04
N VAL A 11 3.16 0.92 3.10
CA VAL A 11 3.91 0.00 3.95
C VAL A 11 3.46 -1.43 3.66
N TYR A 12 4.36 -2.20 3.05
CA TYR A 12 4.13 -3.59 2.73
C TYR A 12 4.54 -4.49 3.90
N ASN A 13 3.64 -5.35 4.35
CA ASN A 13 3.93 -6.37 5.36
C ASN A 13 4.64 -7.57 4.73
N ALA A 14 5.82 -7.34 4.18
CA ALA A 14 6.67 -8.37 3.63
C ALA A 14 7.97 -8.38 4.41
N ASP A 15 8.17 -9.41 5.25
CA ASP A 15 9.50 -9.75 5.72
C ASP A 15 10.39 -9.94 4.50
N GLY A 16 11.59 -9.36 4.48
CA GLY A 16 12.52 -9.43 3.34
C GLY A 16 12.82 -10.86 2.84
N GLY A 17 12.53 -11.89 3.64
CA GLY A 17 12.62 -13.31 3.27
C GLY A 17 11.45 -13.85 2.43
N LEU A 18 10.24 -13.30 2.56
CA LEU A 18 9.05 -13.88 1.92
C LEU A 18 8.96 -13.56 0.43
N LEU A 19 9.43 -12.39 -0.01
CA LEU A 19 9.48 -12.06 -1.44
C LEU A 19 10.44 -12.96 -2.23
N ASN A 20 11.48 -13.51 -1.58
CA ASN A 20 12.33 -14.54 -2.18
C ASN A 20 11.64 -15.90 -2.21
N ALA A 21 10.87 -16.26 -1.18
CA ALA A 21 10.11 -17.52 -1.16
C ALA A 21 8.91 -17.54 -2.14
N VAL A 22 8.25 -16.40 -2.35
CA VAL A 22 7.10 -16.26 -3.28
C VAL A 22 7.55 -16.33 -4.75
N LYS A 23 8.82 -16.02 -5.07
CA LYS A 23 9.37 -16.27 -6.42
C LYS A 23 9.50 -17.76 -6.73
N ASP A 24 9.75 -18.59 -5.73
CA ASP A 24 9.96 -20.03 -5.91
C ASP A 24 8.63 -20.82 -5.90
N ALA A 25 7.64 -20.33 -5.14
CA ALA A 25 6.31 -20.90 -5.09
C ALA A 25 5.38 -20.27 -6.13
N VAL A 26 5.42 -20.79 -7.35
CA VAL A 26 4.31 -20.64 -8.31
C VAL A 26 3.06 -21.25 -7.67
N TRP A 27 2.24 -20.44 -7.00
CA TRP A 27 0.96 -20.87 -6.44
C TRP A 27 -0.03 -21.08 -7.57
N LYS A 28 -0.01 -22.30 -8.12
CA LYS A 28 -1.19 -22.92 -8.72
C LYS A 28 -2.37 -22.69 -7.77
N VAL A 29 -3.36 -21.96 -8.27
CA VAL A 29 -4.79 -22.11 -7.97
C VAL A 29 -5.12 -22.22 -6.48
N VAL A 30 -5.81 -21.19 -5.96
CA VAL A 30 -6.34 -20.99 -4.60
C VAL A 30 -5.57 -19.89 -3.88
N ARG A 31 -6.27 -18.84 -3.47
CA ARG A 31 -5.74 -17.85 -2.51
C ARG A 31 -5.45 -18.63 -1.21
N PRO A 32 -4.21 -18.95 -0.81
CA PRO A 32 -3.99 -19.37 0.56
C PRO A 32 -4.56 -18.27 1.47
N THR A 33 -5.31 -18.68 2.49
CA THR A 33 -5.90 -17.84 3.55
C THR A 33 -4.84 -17.12 4.41
N THR A 34 -3.57 -17.17 4.01
CA THR A 34 -2.39 -16.71 4.73
C THR A 34 -1.38 -16.05 3.77
N TYR A 35 -1.83 -15.15 2.90
CA TYR A 35 -0.92 -14.13 2.36
C TYR A 35 -0.68 -13.08 3.44
N PRO A 36 0.55 -12.92 3.97
CA PRO A 36 0.79 -11.98 5.07
C PRO A 36 0.68 -10.52 4.65
N CYS A 37 0.54 -10.24 3.35
CA CYS A 37 0.49 -8.89 2.80
C CYS A 37 -0.64 -8.74 1.76
N SER A 38 -1.85 -8.38 2.21
CA SER A 38 -2.98 -8.09 1.31
C SER A 38 -2.68 -6.94 0.35
N LEU A 39 -1.93 -5.92 0.78
CA LEU A 39 -1.48 -4.85 -0.12
C LEU A 39 -0.59 -5.38 -1.26
N CYS A 40 0.29 -6.35 -0.98
CA CYS A 40 1.12 -6.98 -2.00
C CYS A 40 0.25 -7.76 -2.99
N ALA A 41 -0.67 -8.57 -2.47
CA ALA A 41 -1.59 -9.39 -3.28
C ALA A 41 -2.52 -8.54 -4.18
N LEU A 42 -2.92 -7.35 -3.71
CA LEU A 42 -3.74 -6.41 -4.48
C LEU A 42 -2.94 -5.64 -5.54
N THR A 43 -1.66 -5.34 -5.27
CA THR A 43 -0.89 -4.39 -6.08
C THR A 43 0.15 -5.04 -7.00
N TYR A 44 0.53 -6.29 -6.78
CA TYR A 44 1.50 -7.04 -7.58
C TYR A 44 0.88 -8.27 -8.26
N GLY A 45 1.24 -8.49 -9.52
CA GLY A 45 1.03 -9.77 -10.20
C GLY A 45 2.28 -10.66 -10.10
N TRP A 46 2.31 -11.73 -10.91
CA TRP A 46 3.38 -12.75 -10.93
C TRP A 46 4.82 -12.23 -11.01
N VAL A 47 5.03 -11.07 -11.62
CA VAL A 47 6.38 -10.58 -11.95
C VAL A 47 6.61 -9.12 -11.54
N SER A 48 5.54 -8.34 -11.36
CA SER A 48 5.65 -6.88 -11.22
C SER A 48 4.35 -6.25 -10.70
N MET A 49 4.47 -5.01 -10.21
CA MET A 49 3.34 -4.17 -9.82
C MET A 49 2.35 -4.00 -10.98
N HIS A 50 1.06 -4.18 -10.69
CA HIS A 50 -0.02 -3.99 -11.65
C HIS A 50 0.05 -2.61 -12.29
N GLY A 51 0.05 -2.57 -13.63
CA GLY A 51 0.15 -1.31 -14.37
C GLY A 51 -1.01 -0.35 -14.10
N ARG A 52 -2.17 -0.84 -13.66
CA ARG A 52 -3.30 0.02 -13.22
C ARG A 52 -2.97 0.76 -11.91
N TRP A 53 -2.43 0.05 -10.92
CA TRP A 53 -1.98 0.65 -9.65
C TRP A 53 -0.88 1.68 -9.86
N ARG A 54 0.16 1.31 -10.62
CA ARG A 54 1.27 2.22 -10.94
C ARG A 54 0.79 3.50 -11.64
N ARG A 55 -0.13 3.38 -12.60
CA ARG A 55 -0.71 4.53 -13.30
C ARG A 55 -1.55 5.39 -12.37
N PHE A 56 -2.33 4.79 -11.47
CA PHE A 56 -3.08 5.52 -10.45
C PHE A 56 -2.15 6.35 -9.56
N LEU A 57 -1.15 5.70 -8.95
CA LEU A 57 -0.15 6.38 -8.12
C LEU A 57 0.59 7.51 -8.87
N ALA A 58 0.91 7.31 -10.15
CA ALA A 58 1.58 8.33 -10.95
C ALA A 58 0.74 9.60 -11.16
N ARG A 59 -0.60 9.49 -11.18
CA ARG A 59 -1.51 10.63 -11.30
C ARG A 59 -1.74 11.39 -9.99
N LEU A 60 -1.42 10.76 -8.86
CA LEU A 60 -1.55 11.37 -7.55
C LEU A 60 -0.54 12.53 -7.39
N PRO A 61 -0.97 13.73 -6.95
CA PRO A 61 -0.06 14.85 -6.69
C PRO A 61 0.87 14.58 -5.50
N GLN A 62 0.51 13.64 -4.62
CA GLN A 62 1.31 13.24 -3.48
C GLN A 62 2.64 12.61 -3.92
N GLY A 63 3.70 12.85 -3.16
CA GLY A 63 4.93 12.07 -3.26
C GLY A 63 4.65 10.61 -2.88
N LYS A 64 5.25 9.65 -3.59
CA LYS A 64 5.07 8.22 -3.30
C LYS A 64 6.30 7.71 -2.55
N VAL A 65 6.08 7.12 -1.38
CA VAL A 65 7.12 6.45 -0.59
C VAL A 65 6.68 5.02 -0.36
N PHE A 66 7.58 4.06 -0.51
CA PHE A 66 7.32 2.65 -0.30
C PHE A 66 8.28 2.14 0.77
N HIS A 67 7.75 1.49 1.79
CA HIS A 67 8.52 0.83 2.84
C HIS A 67 8.13 -0.64 2.94
N HIS A 68 9.08 -1.49 3.30
CA HIS A 68 8.76 -2.76 3.93
C HIS A 68 8.51 -2.55 5.43
N SER A 69 7.94 -3.55 6.10
CA SER A 69 7.66 -3.52 7.53
C SER A 69 8.88 -3.13 8.36
N ASP A 70 10.04 -3.74 8.08
CA ASP A 70 11.30 -3.45 8.78
C ASP A 70 11.77 -2.00 8.59
N ASP A 71 11.79 -1.53 7.33
CA ASP A 71 12.18 -0.15 7.00
C ASP A 71 11.25 0.88 7.65
N PHE A 72 9.95 0.57 7.73
CA PHE A 72 8.97 1.44 8.36
C PHE A 72 9.19 1.57 9.86
N LEU A 73 9.44 0.45 10.55
CA LEU A 73 9.70 0.46 12.00
C LEU A 73 10.98 1.24 12.34
N LEU A 74 12.00 1.18 11.48
CA LEU A 74 13.22 1.96 11.62
C LEU A 74 13.01 3.46 11.34
N ALA A 75 12.20 3.80 10.33
CA ALA A 75 11.91 5.18 9.96
C ALA A 75 10.93 5.88 10.92
N PHE A 76 10.02 5.13 11.53
CA PHE A 76 8.97 5.62 12.43
C PHE A 76 8.95 4.83 13.75
N PRO A 77 10.02 4.92 14.56
CA PRO A 77 10.11 4.19 15.81
C PRO A 77 8.96 4.58 16.76
N GLY A 78 8.22 3.59 17.23
CA GLY A 78 7.07 3.78 18.13
C GLY A 78 5.71 3.97 17.43
N HIS A 79 5.66 4.03 16.10
CA HIS A 79 4.42 4.06 15.36
C HIS A 79 3.87 2.63 15.15
N ALA A 80 3.17 2.12 16.15
CA ALA A 80 2.58 0.78 16.14
C ALA A 80 1.23 0.77 15.39
N VAL A 81 1.28 0.64 14.07
CA VAL A 81 0.09 0.40 13.24
C VAL A 81 0.08 -1.04 12.72
N PRO A 82 -1.10 -1.67 12.61
CA PRO A 82 -1.19 -2.98 11.98
C PRO A 82 -0.80 -2.86 10.50
N LEU A 83 0.12 -3.73 10.06
CA LEU A 83 0.62 -3.79 8.69
C LEU A 83 -0.04 -4.96 7.95
N PRO A 84 -0.23 -4.87 6.61
CA PRO A 84 0.16 -3.77 5.73
C PRO A 84 -0.73 -2.54 5.89
N ALA A 85 -0.23 -1.35 5.53
CA ALA A 85 -1.01 -0.10 5.64
C ALA A 85 -0.64 0.91 4.53
N ILE A 86 -1.58 1.81 4.21
CA ILE A 86 -1.33 3.01 3.42
C ILE A 86 -1.51 4.20 4.35
N LEU A 87 -0.49 5.04 4.45
CA LEU A 87 -0.46 6.21 5.32
C LEU A 87 -0.34 7.50 4.49
N LEU A 88 -0.81 8.61 5.06
CA LEU A 88 -0.71 9.94 4.48
C LEU A 88 0.05 10.85 5.43
N ALA A 89 1.20 11.36 4.99
CA ALA A 89 1.96 12.38 5.72
C ALA A 89 1.70 13.76 5.13
N LEU A 90 1.43 14.74 5.99
CA LEU A 90 1.28 16.15 5.62
C LEU A 90 2.46 16.95 6.19
N GLY A 91 3.38 17.39 5.32
CA GLY A 91 4.57 18.11 5.77
C GLY A 91 5.46 17.24 6.65
N ASP A 92 5.77 17.75 7.85
CA ASP A 92 6.56 17.08 8.89
C ASP A 92 5.70 16.44 9.98
N ALA A 93 4.37 16.46 9.83
CA ALA A 93 3.47 15.79 10.76
C ALA A 93 3.65 14.26 10.71
N PRO A 94 3.39 13.55 11.82
CA PRO A 94 3.36 12.10 11.80
C PRO A 94 2.33 11.60 10.77
N PRO A 95 2.61 10.51 10.05
CA PRO A 95 1.69 10.00 9.04
C PRO A 95 0.41 9.45 9.70
N ASP A 96 -0.73 9.78 9.11
CA ASP A 96 -2.04 9.25 9.51
C ASP A 96 -2.38 8.01 8.68
N VAL A 97 -3.12 7.07 9.27
CA VAL A 97 -3.58 5.86 8.57
C VAL A 97 -4.67 6.24 7.56
N LEU A 98 -4.36 6.13 6.27
CA LEU A 98 -5.31 6.38 5.18
C LEU A 98 -6.14 5.12 4.88
N VAL A 99 -5.48 3.97 4.86
CA VAL A 99 -6.09 2.64 4.69
C VAL A 99 -5.37 1.66 5.61
N SER A 100 -6.14 1.05 6.53
CA SER A 100 -5.63 0.09 7.51
C SER A 100 -5.48 -1.33 6.95
N ALA A 101 -4.74 -2.19 7.67
CA ALA A 101 -4.63 -3.61 7.34
C ALA A 101 -6.00 -4.30 7.23
N ALA A 102 -6.90 -4.06 8.19
CA ALA A 102 -8.23 -4.64 8.18
C ALA A 102 -9.06 -4.23 6.95
N GLU A 103 -8.94 -2.98 6.51
CA GLU A 103 -9.58 -2.53 5.26
C GLU A 103 -8.94 -3.21 4.06
N LEU A 104 -7.61 -3.29 4.01
CA LEU A 104 -6.89 -3.97 2.92
C LEU A 104 -7.27 -5.46 2.80
N ASP A 105 -7.43 -6.13 3.93
CA ASP A 105 -7.83 -7.54 4.00
C ASP A 105 -9.28 -7.75 3.55
N ALA A 106 -10.15 -6.76 3.78
CA ALA A 106 -11.56 -6.80 3.37
C ALA A 106 -11.76 -6.48 1.87
N LEU A 107 -10.74 -5.94 1.19
CA LEU A 107 -10.88 -5.56 -0.22
C LEU A 107 -10.83 -6.78 -1.15
N PRO A 108 -11.80 -6.92 -2.08
CA PRO A 108 -11.86 -8.08 -2.97
C PRO A 108 -10.77 -8.08 -4.06
N ASP A 109 -10.40 -6.88 -4.53
CA ASP A 109 -9.54 -6.67 -5.69
C ASP A 109 -8.93 -5.25 -5.77
N LEU A 110 -8.03 -5.07 -6.75
CA LEU A 110 -7.30 -3.83 -6.98
C LEU A 110 -8.20 -2.62 -7.32
N ALA A 111 -9.32 -2.83 -8.02
CA ALA A 111 -10.22 -1.72 -8.36
C ALA A 111 -10.87 -1.16 -7.10
N ALA A 112 -11.28 -2.02 -6.16
CA ALA A 112 -11.80 -1.60 -4.87
C ALA A 112 -10.73 -0.82 -4.05
N LEU A 113 -9.47 -1.25 -4.10
CA LEU A 113 -8.35 -0.51 -3.48
C LEU A 113 -8.18 0.89 -4.08
N ILE A 114 -8.19 1.00 -5.40
CA ILE A 114 -8.05 2.29 -6.10
C ILE A 114 -9.22 3.22 -5.72
N ALA A 115 -10.44 2.71 -5.72
CA ALA A 115 -11.63 3.48 -5.37
C ALA A 115 -11.56 3.98 -3.91
N LEU A 116 -11.16 3.12 -2.97
CA LEU A 116 -11.03 3.49 -1.57
C LEU A 116 -9.98 4.59 -1.36
N VAL A 117 -8.79 4.45 -1.96
CA VAL A 117 -7.72 5.45 -1.85
C VAL A 117 -8.12 6.75 -2.52
N ALA A 118 -8.79 6.71 -3.67
CA ALA A 118 -9.28 7.91 -4.35
C ALA A 118 -10.31 8.66 -3.50
N ALA A 119 -11.27 7.94 -2.90
CA ALA A 119 -12.29 8.52 -2.02
C ALA A 119 -11.68 9.16 -0.77
N ARG A 120 -10.67 8.51 -0.17
CA ARG A 120 -9.97 9.04 1.02
C ARG A 120 -9.11 10.26 0.73
N LEU A 121 -8.64 10.40 -0.51
CA LEU A 121 -7.90 11.58 -0.98
C LEU A 121 -8.81 12.67 -1.56
N GLU A 122 -10.13 12.50 -1.46
CA GLU A 122 -11.14 13.43 -1.99
C GLU A 122 -10.90 13.80 -3.46
N LEU A 123 -10.36 12.86 -4.24
CA LEU A 123 -10.08 13.09 -5.65
C LEU A 123 -11.42 13.10 -6.40
N PRO A 124 -11.70 14.14 -7.21
CA PRO A 124 -12.89 14.12 -8.06
C PRO A 124 -12.80 12.91 -8.99
N ASP A 125 -13.88 12.12 -9.03
CA ASP A 125 -14.06 11.03 -9.99
C ASP A 125 -14.01 11.66 -11.39
N HIS A 126 -12.86 11.60 -12.05
CA HIS A 126 -12.74 12.14 -13.39
C HIS A 126 -13.22 11.08 -14.37
N PRO A 127 -14.34 11.32 -15.10
CA PRO A 127 -14.79 10.45 -16.18
C PRO A 127 -13.77 10.36 -17.31
#